data_AF-A0A1U7D4A1-F1
#
_entry.id   AF-A0A1U7D4A1-F1
#
_cell.length_a   1.000
_cell.length_b   1.000
_cell.length_c   1.000
_cell.angle_alpha   90.00
_cell.angle_beta   90.00
_cell.angle_gamma   90.00
#
_symmetry.space_group_name_H-M   'P 1'
#
loop_
_entity.id
_entity.type
_entity.pdbx_description
1 polymer ?
#
loop_
_entity_poly.entity_id
_entity_poly.type
_entity_poly.pdbx_seq_one_letter_code
_entity_poly.pdbx_strand_id
1 'polypeptide(L)' 'MPRRWCFCCSRCWRRGFIFLGFAIGAAAVGLWLLAGYAVGWPWLLLICAGVALAAWVALRQIVGVRKGQTRIWDRDINED' A
#
# COMPACT_ATOMS: atom_id res chain seq x y z
N MET A 1 36.51 6.40 0.82
CA MET A 1 35.11 6.79 1.12
C MET A 1 34.15 5.95 0.27
N PRO A 2 33.52 4.89 0.79
CA PRO A 2 32.63 4.08 -0.03
C PRO A 2 31.19 4.59 0.04
N ARG A 3 30.59 4.66 -1.16
CA ARG A 3 29.27 5.18 -1.46
C ARG A 3 28.19 4.25 -0.91
N ARG A 4 27.43 4.74 0.07
CA ARG A 4 26.27 4.05 0.66
C ARG A 4 25.09 4.08 -0.30
N TRP A 5 25.00 3.11 -1.21
CA TRP A 5 23.77 2.84 -1.93
C TRP A 5 22.80 2.05 -1.03
N CYS A 6 22.23 2.71 -0.02
CA CYS A 6 21.11 2.17 0.76
C CYS A 6 19.81 2.31 -0.06
N PHE A 7 19.65 1.50 -1.10
CA PHE A 7 18.39 1.39 -1.86
C PHE A 7 17.53 0.18 -1.42
N CYS A 8 17.64 -0.23 -0.16
CA CYS A 8 16.92 -1.41 0.33
C CYS A 8 15.51 -1.05 0.85
N CYS A 9 14.50 -1.68 0.23
CA CYS A 9 13.23 -2.07 0.84
C CYS A 9 12.08 -1.05 1.05
N SER A 10 12.24 0.26 0.81
CA SER A 10 11.11 1.20 1.01
C SER A 10 10.16 1.37 -0.20
N ARG A 11 10.52 0.82 -1.37
CA ARG A 11 9.78 1.04 -2.64
C ARG A 11 9.02 -0.18 -3.17
N CYS A 12 9.42 -1.41 -2.85
CA CYS A 12 8.72 -2.62 -3.33
C CYS A 12 7.34 -2.84 -2.70
N TRP A 13 7.18 -2.54 -1.40
CA TRP A 13 5.91 -2.65 -0.68
C TRP A 13 4.82 -1.69 -1.17
N ARG A 14 5.15 -0.70 -2.01
CA ARG A 14 4.22 0.36 -2.41
C ARG A 14 3.09 -0.13 -3.32
N ARG A 15 3.34 -1.19 -4.10
CA ARG A 15 2.38 -1.71 -5.09
C ARG A 15 1.26 -2.56 -4.47
N GLY A 16 1.59 -3.42 -3.50
CA GLY A 16 0.62 -4.34 -2.89
C GLY A 16 -0.51 -3.62 -2.13
N PHE A 17 -0.18 -2.56 -1.39
CA PHE A 17 -1.18 -1.83 -0.58
C PHE A 17 -2.23 -1.09 -1.42
N ILE A 18 -1.90 -0.68 -2.64
CA ILE A 18 -2.84 0.03 -3.51
C ILE A 18 -3.99 -0.90 -3.92
N PHE A 19 -3.68 -2.14 -4.32
CA PHE A 19 -4.70 -3.13 -4.66
C PHE A 19 -5.58 -3.49 -3.47
N LEU A 20 -4.99 -3.63 -2.27
CA LEU A 20 -5.75 -3.87 -1.05
C LEU A 20 -6.67 -2.69 -0.71
N GLY A 21 -6.21 -1.45 -0.89
CA GLY A 21 -7.03 -0.24 -0.73
C GLY A 21 -8.24 -0.25 -1.68
N PHE A 22 -8.04 -0.58 -2.96
CA PHE A 22 -9.15 -0.73 -3.92
C PHE A 22 -10.13 -1.84 -3.54
N ALA A 23 -9.63 -2.99 -3.06
CA ALA A 23 -10.50 -4.08 -2.60
C ALA A 23 -11.39 -3.64 -1.43
N ILE A 24 -10.84 -2.89 -0.47
CA ILE A 24 -11.60 -2.32 0.66
C ILE A 24 -12.62 -1.29 0.16
N GLY A 25 -12.23 -0.39 -0.75
CA GLY A 25 -13.14 0.59 -1.35
C GLY A 25 -14.32 -0.05 -2.08
N ALA A 26 -14.05 -1.07 -2.89
CA ALA A 26 -15.07 -1.82 -3.62
C ALA A 26 -16.01 -2.59 -2.67
N ALA A 27 -15.47 -3.23 -1.63
CA ALA A 27 -16.28 -3.90 -0.61
C ALA A 27 -17.20 -2.91 0.14
N ALA A 28 -16.69 -1.73 0.50
CA ALA A 28 -17.48 -0.70 1.16
C ALA A 28 -18.64 -0.21 0.29
N VAL A 29 -18.38 0.07 -0.99
CA VAL A 29 -19.44 0.45 -1.96
C VAL A 29 -20.44 -0.69 -2.16
N GLY A 30 -19.98 -1.93 -2.25
CA GLY A 30 -20.85 -3.10 -2.36
C GLY A 30 -21.80 -3.25 -1.17
N LEU A 31 -21.29 -3.10 0.05
CA LEU A 31 -22.10 -3.11 1.27
C LEU A 31 -23.08 -1.93 1.34
N TRP A 32 -22.63 -0.75 0.93
CA TRP A 32 -23.46 0.45 0.87
C TRP A 32 -24.67 0.26 -0.06
N LEU A 33 -24.44 -0.29 -1.25
CA LEU A 33 -25.51 -0.59 -2.21
C LEU A 33 -26.40 -1.73 -1.73
N LEU A 34 -25.83 -2.76 -1.08
CA LEU A 34 -26.59 -3.86 -0.49
C LEU A 34 -27.54 -3.38 0.61
N ALA A 35 -27.16 -2.34 1.35
CA ALA A 35 -28.02 -1.69 2.34
C ALA A 35 -29.12 -0.82 1.72
N GLY A 36 -29.22 -0.74 0.38
CA GLY A 36 -30.29 -0.04 -0.33
C GLY A 36 -30.02 1.44 -0.61
N TYR A 37 -28.83 1.95 -0.27
CA TYR A 37 -28.49 3.35 -0.47
C TYR A 37 -27.97 3.60 -1.90
N ALA A 38 -28.89 3.81 -2.84
CA ALA A 38 -28.53 4.17 -4.20
C ALA A 38 -28.21 5.67 -4.31
N VAL A 39 -27.04 5.98 -4.89
CA VAL A 39 -26.64 7.34 -5.27
C VAL A 39 -26.10 7.32 -6.70
N GLY A 40 -26.01 8.49 -7.33
CA GLY A 40 -25.50 8.59 -8.70
C GLY A 40 -24.07 8.05 -8.85
N TRP A 41 -23.76 7.54 -10.04
CA TRP A 41 -22.44 6.99 -10.40
C TRP A 41 -21.25 7.88 -10.01
N PRO A 42 -21.27 9.21 -10.23
CA PRO A 42 -20.15 10.07 -9.81
C PRO A 42 -19.88 9.99 -8.31
N TRP A 43 -20.94 9.86 -7.49
CA TRP A 43 -20.84 9.79 -6.04
C TRP A 43 -20.29 8.45 -5.57
N LEU A 44 -20.71 7.35 -6.19
CA LEU A 44 -20.16 6.02 -5.90
C LEU A 44 -18.66 5.96 -6.19
N LEU A 45 -18.22 6.56 -7.30
CA LEU A 45 -16.81 6.63 -7.66
C LEU A 45 -16.01 7.50 -6.67
N LEU A 46 -16.56 8.65 -6.25
CA LEU A 46 -15.95 9.52 -5.26
C LEU A 46 -15.81 8.82 -3.89
N ILE A 47 -16.86 8.13 -3.44
CA ILE A 47 -16.83 7.37 -2.18
C ILE A 47 -15.82 6.23 -2.29
N CYS A 48 -15.84 5.46 -3.37
CA CYS A 48 -14.88 4.38 -3.60
C CYS A 48 -13.43 4.89 -3.55
N ALA A 49 -13.15 5.98 -4.28
CA ALA A 49 -11.83 6.59 -4.33
C ALA A 49 -11.40 7.13 -2.96
N GLY A 50 -12.30 7.80 -2.24
CA GLY A 50 -12.04 8.32 -0.90
C GLY A 50 -11.74 7.22 0.11
N VAL A 51 -12.55 6.15 0.15
CA VAL A 51 -12.36 5.01 1.04
C VAL A 51 -11.08 4.25 0.69
N ALA A 52 -10.82 4.00 -0.60
CA ALA A 52 -9.62 3.30 -1.04
C ALA A 52 -8.34 4.08 -0.69
N LEU A 53 -8.35 5.41 -0.89
CA LEU A 53 -7.25 6.28 -0.52
C LEU A 53 -7.01 6.27 0.99
N ALA A 54 -8.08 6.42 1.78
CA ALA A 54 -7.99 6.39 3.25
C ALA A 54 -7.44 5.05 3.76
N ALA A 55 -7.94 3.94 3.23
CA ALA A 55 -7.47 2.60 3.57
C ALA A 55 -5.99 2.40 3.21
N TRP A 56 -5.57 2.83 2.02
CA TRP A 56 -4.17 2.77 1.59
C TRP A 56 -3.26 3.57 2.51
N VAL A 57 -3.66 4.80 2.87
CA VAL A 57 -2.90 5.64 3.81
C VAL A 57 -2.81 4.95 5.17
N ALA A 58 -3.92 4.48 5.74
CA ALA A 58 -3.94 3.81 7.05
C ALA A 58 -3.03 2.58 7.08
N LEU A 59 -3.14 1.70 6.08
CA LEU A 59 -2.28 0.53 5.94
C LEU A 59 -0.80 0.91 5.87
N ARG A 60 -0.48 1.99 5.17
CA ARG A 60 0.90 2.48 5.03
C ARG A 60 1.46 3.04 6.33
N GLN A 61 0.62 3.61 7.20
CA GLN A 61 1.03 4.06 8.54
C GLN A 61 1.27 2.85 9.47
N ILE A 62 0.37 1.86 9.46
CA ILE A 62 0.42 0.71 10.37
C ILE A 62 1.57 -0.26 10.01
N VAL A 63 1.78 -0.49 8.71
CA VAL A 63 2.75 -1.48 8.20
C VAL A 63 4.09 -0.82 7.81
N GLY A 64 4.28 0.46 8.12
CA GLY A 64 5.49 1.23 7.81
C GLY A 64 6.77 0.51 8.24
N VAL A 65 7.76 0.49 7.33
CA VAL A 65 9.01 -0.29 7.40
C VAL A 65 9.66 -0.21 8.79
N ARG A 66 9.75 -1.36 9.48
CA ARG A 66 10.56 -1.49 10.71
C ARG A 66 12.03 -1.42 10.33
N LYS A 67 12.75 -0.43 10.88
CA LYS A 67 14.21 -0.30 10.74
C LYS A 67 14.86 -1.56 11.32
N GLY A 68 15.46 -2.40 10.47
CA GLY A 68 16.07 -3.67 10.88
C GLY A 68 16.18 -4.74 9.79
N GLN A 69 15.44 -4.58 8.68
CA GLN A 69 15.43 -5.54 7.56
C GLN A 69 16.58 -5.36 6.54
N THR A 70 17.61 -4.60 6.87
CA THR A 70 18.86 -4.60 6.10
C THR A 70 19.78 -5.66 6.70
N ARG A 71 19.67 -6.90 6.18
CA ARG A 71 20.78 -7.86 6.31
C ARG A 71 21.92 -7.29 5.45
N ILE A 72 22.89 -6.66 6.11
CA ILE A 72 24.15 -6.26 5.47
C ILE A 72 24.85 -7.57 5.14
N TRP A 73 24.95 -7.85 3.85
CA TRP A 73 25.73 -8.97 3.33
C TRP A 73 27.13 -8.42 3.08
N ASP A 74 28.09 -8.75 3.94
CA ASP A 74 29.50 -8.31 3.83
C ASP A 74 30.35 -9.27 2.99
N ARG A 75 29.76 -10.35 2.44
CA ARG A 75 30.48 -11.31 1.60
C ARG A 75 30.13 -11.04 0.14
N ASP A 76 31.07 -10.54 -0.63
CA ASP A 76 30.84 -10.28 -2.04
C ASP A 76 30.87 -11.62 -2.79
N ILE A 77 29.99 -11.77 -3.77
CA ILE A 77 29.90 -13.00 -4.58
C ILE A 77 31.04 -13.11 -5.60
N ASN A 78 31.93 -12.12 -5.59
CA ASN A 78 32.98 -11.92 -6.56
C ASN A 78 34.37 -12.11 -5.93
N GLU A 79 34.40 -12.64 -4.70
CA GLU A 79 35.61 -12.98 -3.92
C GLU A 79 35.94 -14.47 -4.01
N ASP A 80 35.47 -15.14 -5.07
CA ASP A 80 35.89 -16.49 -5.45
C ASP A 80 37.38 -16.53 -5.84
#